data_AF-A0A3Q2EFG3-F1
#
_entry.id   AF-A0A3Q2EFG3-F1
#
_cell.length_a   1.000
_cell.length_b   1.000
_cell.length_c   1.000
_cell.angle_alpha   90.00
_cell.angle_beta   90.00
_cell.angle_gamma   90.00
#
_symmetry.space_group_name_H-M   'P 1'
#
loop_
_entity.id
_entity.type
_entity.pdbx_description
1 polymer ?
#
loop_
_entity_poly.entity_id
_entity_poly.type
_entity_poly.pdbx_seq_one_letter_code
_entity_poly.pdbx_strand_id
1 'polypeptide(L)'
;MSFTSRSYRQGSIRQTLSVYGGAGGRDTRISTSQIGGSQYLNGFGLTDGLDLHVDANEKFMLQNLNDRLASYIQKKVHSMEKENERLEKQIKEWYSSKTVITRDYSSYFATIADLQNKIRDATTFNAKLYLEIDNSKLAADDFKTKYENELSMKQAVEADIAGLKKIFDDLNLVKMDLESQYESLKDELIMLKKNHEEEMSMHRNSKAGGISVECDAPPSIDLNKVMEEIREHYEGVIAKNRRELEQWYQSKITVVEKVAEDNSSSLGASRLEIKELKSTLQRLKIELQSHSSMKYSLEATVRETNERYAAQLAGHQAVIKGWEAQILNITNSITEMQLKYGTLLDLKTRLEAEIVEYRRLLEGEIARKTSYYKSICFPFLVVTKTITVEEIYVNGKKVDSSKSVDVDVNQIK
;
A
#
# COMPACT_ATOMS: atom_id res chain seq x y z
N MET A 1 -24.33 32.14 -7.31
CA MET A 1 -24.44 30.89 -6.54
C MET A 1 -25.21 29.88 -7.39
N SER A 2 -24.53 28.85 -7.87
CA SER A 2 -25.13 27.71 -8.54
C SER A 2 -24.34 26.48 -8.11
N PHE A 3 -24.95 25.64 -7.28
CA PHE A 3 -24.39 24.40 -6.80
C PHE A 3 -24.72 23.28 -7.80
N THR A 4 -23.69 22.69 -8.40
CA THR A 4 -23.86 21.47 -9.21
C THR A 4 -23.46 20.27 -8.35
N SER A 5 -24.47 19.55 -7.87
CA SER A 5 -24.34 18.31 -7.10
C SER A 5 -23.78 17.19 -7.96
N ARG A 6 -22.66 16.59 -7.54
CA ARG A 6 -22.05 15.43 -8.18
C ARG A 6 -22.56 14.15 -7.50
N SER A 7 -23.37 13.40 -8.22
CA SER A 7 -23.90 12.09 -7.82
C SER A 7 -22.87 10.99 -8.09
N TYR A 8 -22.57 10.17 -7.08
CA TYR A 8 -21.82 8.92 -7.25
C TYR A 8 -22.81 7.81 -7.65
N ARG A 9 -22.76 7.39 -8.93
CA ARG A 9 -23.40 6.15 -9.38
C ARG A 9 -22.44 4.98 -9.15
N GLN A 10 -22.92 4.00 -8.39
CA GLN A 10 -22.29 2.71 -8.21
C GLN A 10 -22.57 1.84 -9.45
N GLY A 11 -21.57 1.69 -10.32
CA GLY A 11 -21.60 0.83 -11.49
C GLY A 11 -20.78 -0.44 -11.23
N SER A 12 -21.47 -1.55 -11.00
CA SER A 12 -20.89 -2.90 -10.97
C SER A 12 -20.43 -3.30 -12.37
N ILE A 13 -19.14 -3.20 -12.67
CA ILE A 13 -18.56 -3.82 -13.85
C ILE A 13 -18.01 -5.20 -13.43
N ARG A 14 -18.77 -6.23 -13.79
CA ARG A 14 -18.29 -7.63 -13.79
C ARG A 14 -17.29 -7.78 -14.92
N GLN A 15 -16.01 -7.95 -14.61
CA GLN A 15 -15.02 -8.42 -15.57
C GLN A 15 -14.88 -9.94 -15.45
N THR A 16 -15.21 -10.62 -16.55
CA THR A 16 -14.95 -12.04 -16.79
C THR A 16 -13.48 -12.22 -17.13
N LEU A 17 -12.74 -13.06 -16.39
CA LEU A 17 -11.39 -13.46 -16.79
C LEU A 17 -11.47 -14.40 -18.00
N SER A 18 -10.81 -13.99 -19.08
CA SER A 18 -10.53 -14.85 -20.23
C SER A 18 -9.40 -15.82 -19.90
N VAL A 19 -9.65 -17.09 -20.15
CA VAL A 19 -8.64 -18.15 -20.20
C VAL A 19 -8.06 -18.13 -21.61
N TYR A 20 -6.78 -17.78 -21.74
CA TYR A 20 -6.01 -18.00 -22.96
C TYR A 20 -4.83 -18.91 -22.64
N GLY A 21 -4.73 -19.97 -23.46
CA GLY A 21 -3.96 -21.17 -23.18
C GLY A 21 -2.45 -21.00 -23.27
N GLY A 22 -1.77 -21.48 -22.23
CA GLY A 22 -0.36 -21.83 -22.28
C GLY A 22 -0.23 -23.31 -22.62
N ALA A 23 0.13 -23.61 -23.87
CA ALA A 23 0.49 -24.94 -24.33
C ALA A 23 1.92 -25.26 -23.90
N GLY A 24 2.14 -26.43 -23.27
CA GLY A 24 3.50 -26.91 -22.99
C GLY A 24 3.62 -27.97 -21.89
N GLY A 25 2.77 -28.99 -21.90
CA GLY A 25 2.93 -30.16 -21.03
C GLY A 25 3.87 -31.20 -21.64
N ARG A 26 4.76 -31.78 -20.82
CA ARG A 26 5.30 -33.15 -20.96
C ARG A 26 5.68 -33.71 -19.59
N ASP A 27 4.67 -34.16 -18.85
CA ASP A 27 4.84 -35.20 -17.82
C ASP A 27 4.52 -36.55 -18.46
N THR A 28 5.55 -37.37 -18.70
CA THR A 28 5.40 -38.77 -19.13
C THR A 28 5.04 -39.62 -17.91
N ARG A 29 3.75 -39.97 -17.78
CA ARG A 29 3.27 -40.98 -16.82
C ARG A 29 3.46 -42.37 -17.42
N ILE A 30 4.37 -43.16 -16.87
CA ILE A 30 4.50 -44.59 -17.16
C ILE A 30 3.46 -45.33 -16.32
N SER A 31 2.58 -46.07 -16.98
CA SER A 31 1.64 -46.99 -16.33
C SER A 31 2.27 -48.37 -16.24
N THR A 32 2.51 -48.86 -15.03
CA THR A 32 2.88 -50.26 -14.77
C THR A 32 1.62 -51.09 -14.61
N SER A 33 1.38 -52.04 -15.52
CA SER A 33 0.31 -53.02 -15.39
C SER A 33 0.76 -54.18 -14.52
N GLN A 34 0.12 -54.27 -13.35
CA GLN A 34 0.22 -55.37 -12.41
C GLN A 34 -0.73 -56.48 -12.89
N ILE A 35 -0.19 -57.59 -13.42
CA ILE A 35 -0.97 -58.79 -13.73
C ILE A 35 -0.68 -59.82 -12.64
N GLY A 36 -1.71 -60.09 -11.86
CA GLY A 36 -1.77 -61.23 -10.93
C GLY A 36 -2.53 -62.40 -11.55
N GLY A 37 -2.06 -63.61 -11.24
CA GLY A 37 -2.91 -64.78 -10.99
C GLY A 37 -3.25 -65.69 -12.18
N SER A 38 -2.64 -66.88 -12.19
CA SER A 38 -3.30 -68.22 -12.18
C SER A 38 -2.24 -69.27 -12.56
N GLN A 39 -1.76 -70.08 -11.59
CA GLN A 39 -2.15 -71.48 -11.36
C GLN A 39 -2.17 -72.36 -12.62
N TYR A 40 -1.33 -73.40 -12.63
CA TYR A 40 -1.50 -74.82 -13.05
C TYR A 40 -0.07 -75.42 -13.11
N LEU A 41 0.33 -76.29 -12.18
CA LEU A 41 0.14 -77.75 -12.14
C LEU A 41 1.40 -78.49 -12.63
N ASN A 42 1.90 -79.40 -11.76
CA ASN A 42 2.88 -80.48 -11.99
C ASN A 42 4.32 -80.08 -12.39
N GLY A 43 5.39 -80.63 -11.83
CA GLY A 43 5.57 -81.92 -11.18
C GLY A 43 6.75 -82.63 -11.86
N PHE A 44 7.59 -83.28 -11.05
CA PHE A 44 8.75 -84.14 -11.39
C PHE A 44 10.12 -83.48 -11.58
N GLY A 45 10.97 -83.71 -10.58
CA GLY A 45 12.42 -83.80 -10.76
C GLY A 45 12.85 -85.24 -11.03
N LEU A 46 13.93 -85.40 -11.80
CA LEU A 46 14.81 -86.55 -11.95
C LEU A 46 16.13 -85.95 -12.49
N THR A 47 17.23 -85.86 -11.75
CA THR A 47 18.28 -86.89 -11.65
C THR A 47 18.27 -87.89 -12.80
N ASP A 48 19.24 -87.84 -13.70
CA ASP A 48 20.24 -88.90 -13.87
C ASP A 48 21.06 -88.65 -15.15
N GLY A 49 22.36 -88.92 -15.08
CA GLY A 49 23.23 -88.87 -16.24
C GLY A 49 22.94 -90.04 -17.17
N LEU A 50 22.82 -89.78 -18.47
CA LEU A 50 22.96 -90.82 -19.47
C LEU A 50 23.45 -90.19 -20.79
N ASP A 51 24.73 -90.39 -21.03
CA ASP A 51 25.34 -90.42 -22.35
C ASP A 51 24.56 -91.40 -23.23
N LEU A 52 23.93 -90.93 -24.32
CA LEU A 52 23.39 -91.73 -25.42
C LEU A 52 22.99 -90.82 -26.60
N HIS A 53 23.86 -90.78 -27.61
CA HIS A 53 23.53 -90.68 -29.04
C HIS A 53 22.65 -89.49 -29.50
N VAL A 54 23.31 -88.42 -29.96
CA VAL A 54 22.68 -87.29 -30.68
C VAL A 54 22.19 -87.77 -32.05
N ASP A 55 20.87 -87.92 -32.16
CA ASP A 55 20.16 -88.34 -33.36
C ASP A 55 20.08 -87.19 -34.38
N ALA A 56 20.23 -87.49 -35.68
CA ALA A 56 20.48 -86.52 -36.75
C ALA A 56 19.38 -85.44 -36.94
N ASN A 57 18.21 -85.63 -36.33
CA ASN A 57 17.05 -84.74 -36.43
C ASN A 57 17.21 -83.43 -35.63
N GLU A 58 17.83 -83.46 -34.44
CA GLU A 58 18.11 -82.24 -33.67
C GLU A 58 19.18 -81.37 -34.35
N LYS A 59 20.15 -82.01 -35.01
CA LYS A 59 21.18 -81.31 -35.79
C LYS A 59 20.58 -80.54 -36.97
N PHE A 60 19.57 -81.10 -37.64
CA PHE A 60 18.85 -80.43 -38.72
C PHE A 60 18.00 -79.25 -38.22
N MET A 61 17.34 -79.39 -37.06
CA MET A 61 16.60 -78.28 -36.44
C MET A 61 17.52 -77.14 -35.99
N LEU A 62 18.67 -77.45 -35.40
CA LEU A 62 19.70 -76.46 -35.06
C LEU A 62 20.27 -75.77 -36.31
N GLN A 63 20.43 -76.51 -37.41
CA GLN A 63 20.89 -75.94 -38.67
C GLN A 63 19.86 -74.97 -39.27
N ASN A 64 18.56 -75.32 -39.26
CA ASN A 64 17.50 -74.40 -39.70
C ASN A 64 17.43 -73.14 -38.82
N LEU A 65 17.59 -73.29 -37.50
CA LEU A 65 17.64 -72.16 -36.58
C LEU A 65 18.85 -71.26 -36.87
N ASN A 66 20.01 -71.86 -37.12
CA ASN A 66 21.23 -71.13 -37.49
C ASN A 66 21.11 -70.46 -38.86
N ASP A 67 20.48 -71.08 -39.85
CA ASP A 67 20.23 -70.47 -41.15
C ASP A 67 19.26 -69.28 -41.04
N ARG A 68 18.24 -69.40 -40.17
CA ARG A 68 17.32 -68.30 -39.85
C ARG A 68 18.02 -67.17 -39.10
N LEU A 69 18.90 -67.49 -38.14
CA LEU A 69 19.74 -66.52 -37.43
C LEU A 69 20.69 -65.80 -38.42
N ALA A 70 21.35 -66.56 -39.29
CA ALA A 70 22.22 -66.02 -40.33
C ALA A 70 21.44 -65.09 -41.26
N SER A 71 20.22 -65.47 -41.67
CA SER A 71 19.36 -64.59 -42.49
C SER A 71 18.93 -63.31 -41.75
N TYR A 72 18.68 -63.38 -40.44
CA TYR A 72 18.34 -62.21 -39.62
C TYR A 72 19.55 -61.27 -39.46
N ILE A 73 20.71 -61.81 -39.14
CA ILE A 73 21.97 -61.06 -39.03
C ILE A 73 22.31 -60.44 -40.39
N GLN A 74 22.30 -61.23 -41.46
CA GLN A 74 22.74 -60.79 -42.78
C GLN A 74 21.78 -59.80 -43.45
N LYS A 75 20.46 -59.98 -43.30
CA LYS A 75 19.49 -59.14 -44.01
C LYS A 75 18.94 -58.01 -43.14
N LYS A 76 18.64 -58.26 -41.86
CA LYS A 76 17.98 -57.28 -41.00
C LYS A 76 18.99 -56.43 -40.23
N VAL A 77 19.97 -57.05 -39.57
CA VAL A 77 20.96 -56.32 -38.76
C VAL A 77 21.84 -55.44 -39.65
N HIS A 78 22.44 -56.00 -40.71
CA HIS A 78 23.26 -55.21 -41.64
C HIS A 78 22.48 -54.09 -42.34
N SER A 79 21.19 -54.28 -42.64
CA SER A 79 20.35 -53.21 -43.22
C SER A 79 20.10 -52.08 -42.21
N MET A 80 19.97 -52.38 -40.93
CA MET A 80 19.78 -51.37 -39.88
C MET A 80 21.09 -50.65 -39.56
N GLU A 81 22.21 -51.36 -39.54
CA GLU A 81 23.54 -50.76 -39.39
C GLU A 81 23.85 -49.76 -40.51
N LYS A 82 23.52 -50.10 -41.76
CA LYS A 82 23.70 -49.20 -42.90
C LYS A 82 22.84 -47.95 -42.81
N GLU A 83 21.58 -48.08 -42.38
CA GLU A 83 20.71 -46.90 -42.16
C GLU A 83 21.17 -46.05 -40.98
N ASN A 84 21.66 -46.67 -39.90
CA ASN A 84 22.24 -45.93 -38.78
C ASN A 84 23.49 -45.15 -39.21
N GLU A 85 24.39 -45.76 -39.97
CA GLU A 85 25.58 -45.08 -40.50
C GLU A 85 25.18 -43.90 -41.40
N ARG A 86 24.13 -44.06 -42.21
CA ARG A 86 23.58 -42.98 -43.05
C ARG A 86 23.04 -41.83 -42.20
N LEU A 87 22.25 -42.12 -41.17
CA LEU A 87 21.70 -41.11 -40.26
C LEU A 87 22.80 -40.39 -39.48
N GLU A 88 23.84 -41.09 -39.02
CA GLU A 88 24.98 -40.47 -38.36
C GLU A 88 25.73 -39.49 -39.26
N LYS A 89 25.93 -39.84 -40.55
CA LYS A 89 26.53 -38.93 -41.54
C LYS A 89 25.67 -37.68 -41.73
N GLN A 90 24.36 -37.84 -41.87
CA GLN A 90 23.43 -36.71 -42.00
C GLN A 90 23.42 -35.80 -40.76
N ILE A 91 23.50 -36.37 -39.55
CA ILE A 91 23.59 -35.59 -38.30
C ILE A 91 24.90 -34.79 -38.27
N LYS A 92 26.03 -35.42 -38.62
CA LYS A 92 27.34 -34.74 -38.66
C LYS A 92 27.38 -33.60 -39.70
N GLU A 93 26.81 -33.82 -40.87
CA GLU A 93 26.68 -32.80 -41.91
C GLU A 93 25.75 -31.66 -41.47
N TRP A 94 24.66 -31.96 -40.76
CA TRP A 94 23.75 -30.96 -40.21
C TRP A 94 24.43 -30.07 -39.15
N TYR A 95 25.21 -30.66 -38.24
CA TYR A 95 25.97 -29.88 -37.26
C TYR A 95 27.09 -29.05 -37.91
N SER A 96 27.75 -29.58 -38.94
CA SER A 96 28.83 -28.87 -39.64
C SER A 96 28.31 -27.72 -40.52
N SER A 97 27.13 -27.88 -41.13
CA SER A 97 26.47 -26.83 -41.92
C SER A 97 25.80 -25.76 -41.06
N LYS A 98 25.58 -26.03 -39.78
CA LYS A 98 25.05 -25.06 -38.82
C LYS A 98 26.17 -24.14 -38.31
N THR A 99 26.51 -23.12 -39.08
CA THR A 99 27.31 -22.02 -38.53
C THR A 99 26.47 -21.27 -37.49
N VAL A 100 27.00 -21.14 -36.27
CA VAL A 100 26.35 -20.34 -35.22
C VAL A 100 26.49 -18.88 -35.62
N ILE A 101 25.42 -18.30 -36.16
CA ILE A 101 25.34 -16.87 -36.45
C ILE A 101 25.27 -16.15 -35.10
N THR A 102 26.40 -15.83 -34.51
CA THR A 102 26.47 -14.91 -33.37
C THR A 102 26.29 -13.49 -33.91
N ARG A 103 25.14 -12.87 -33.64
CA ARG A 103 24.90 -11.46 -33.95
C ARG A 103 25.55 -10.61 -32.86
N ASP A 104 26.39 -9.66 -33.25
CA ASP A 104 27.05 -8.75 -32.30
C ASP A 104 26.08 -7.66 -31.83
N TYR A 105 25.65 -7.75 -30.57
CA TYR A 105 24.73 -6.79 -29.94
C TYR A 105 25.45 -5.63 -29.22
N SER A 106 26.77 -5.52 -29.38
CA SER A 106 27.61 -4.59 -28.63
C SER A 106 27.19 -3.11 -28.78
N SER A 107 26.76 -2.71 -29.97
CA SER A 107 26.31 -1.34 -30.26
C SER A 107 25.05 -0.94 -29.49
N TYR A 108 24.17 -1.89 -29.15
CA TYR A 108 22.95 -1.62 -28.38
C TYR A 108 23.23 -1.41 -26.89
N PHE A 109 24.33 -1.93 -26.35
CA PHE A 109 24.64 -1.72 -24.92
C PHE A 109 24.95 -0.27 -24.62
N ALA A 110 25.60 0.45 -25.53
CA ALA A 110 25.88 1.88 -25.37
C ALA A 110 24.57 2.72 -25.34
N THR A 111 23.62 2.42 -26.23
CA THR A 111 22.33 3.12 -26.27
C THR A 111 21.45 2.76 -25.07
N ILE A 112 21.46 1.50 -24.63
CA ILE A 112 20.76 1.07 -23.42
C ILE A 112 21.34 1.78 -22.18
N ALA A 113 22.67 1.90 -22.06
CA ALA A 113 23.30 2.60 -20.94
C ALA A 113 22.93 4.09 -20.92
N ASP A 114 22.96 4.77 -22.06
CA ASP A 114 22.55 6.18 -22.18
C ASP A 114 21.07 6.37 -21.80
N LEU A 115 20.17 5.49 -22.27
CA LEU A 115 18.76 5.53 -21.90
C LEU A 115 18.55 5.28 -20.40
N GLN A 116 19.27 4.34 -19.81
CA GLN A 116 19.20 4.10 -18.37
C GLN A 116 19.67 5.32 -17.56
N ASN A 117 20.72 6.01 -18.00
CA ASN A 117 21.19 7.23 -17.35
C ASN A 117 20.16 8.35 -17.46
N LYS A 118 19.57 8.57 -18.65
CA LYS A 118 18.47 9.53 -18.83
C LYS A 118 17.27 9.23 -17.92
N ILE A 119 16.91 7.96 -17.75
CA ILE A 119 15.84 7.56 -16.83
C ILE A 119 16.22 7.87 -15.38
N ARG A 120 17.46 7.58 -14.96
CA ARG A 120 17.93 7.91 -13.61
C ARG A 120 17.94 9.41 -13.36
N ASP A 121 18.45 10.19 -14.30
CA ASP A 121 18.48 11.66 -14.21
C ASP A 121 17.06 12.22 -14.14
N ALA A 122 16.15 11.76 -15.00
CA ALA A 122 14.74 12.14 -14.95
C ALA A 122 14.08 11.76 -13.62
N THR A 123 14.39 10.58 -13.07
CA THR A 123 13.84 10.12 -11.78
C THR A 123 14.34 10.98 -10.62
N THR A 124 15.63 11.29 -10.58
CA THR A 124 16.21 12.16 -9.54
C THR A 124 15.71 13.59 -9.66
N PHE A 125 15.55 14.12 -10.88
CA PHE A 125 14.97 15.43 -11.13
C PHE A 125 13.50 15.49 -10.69
N ASN A 126 12.73 14.46 -11.00
CA ASN A 126 11.33 14.37 -10.58
C ASN A 126 11.22 14.32 -9.04
N ALA A 127 12.06 13.53 -8.37
CA ALA A 127 12.13 13.51 -6.91
C ALA A 127 12.47 14.89 -6.32
N LYS A 128 13.41 15.62 -6.92
CA LYS A 128 13.74 17.00 -6.51
C LYS A 128 12.55 17.95 -6.67
N LEU A 129 11.85 17.89 -7.81
CA LEU A 129 10.65 18.70 -8.05
C LEU A 129 9.55 18.41 -7.03
N TYR A 130 9.30 17.13 -6.69
CA TYR A 130 8.34 16.79 -5.64
C TYR A 130 8.70 17.40 -4.29
N LEU A 131 9.98 17.33 -3.90
CA LEU A 131 10.44 17.95 -2.64
C LEU A 131 10.27 19.48 -2.66
N GLU A 132 10.56 20.14 -3.78
CA GLU A 132 10.39 21.59 -3.93
C GLU A 132 8.91 22.01 -3.89
N ILE A 133 8.03 21.22 -4.51
CA ILE A 133 6.57 21.40 -4.43
C ILE A 133 6.10 21.27 -2.98
N ASP A 134 6.53 20.23 -2.27
CA ASP A 134 6.11 20.00 -0.90
C ASP A 134 6.68 21.06 0.06
N ASN A 135 7.92 21.50 -0.15
CA ASN A 135 8.49 22.63 0.59
C ASN A 135 7.69 23.92 0.35
N SER A 136 7.37 24.23 -0.91
CA SER A 136 6.58 25.42 -1.27
C SER A 136 5.17 25.37 -0.66
N LYS A 137 4.54 24.18 -0.63
CA LYS A 137 3.24 23.99 0.03
C LYS A 137 3.31 24.19 1.53
N LEU A 138 4.30 23.59 2.19
CA LEU A 138 4.51 23.76 3.64
C LEU A 138 4.76 25.23 3.99
N ALA A 139 5.57 25.94 3.20
CA ALA A 139 5.77 27.37 3.38
C ALA A 139 4.48 28.17 3.19
N ALA A 140 3.65 27.83 2.20
CA ALA A 140 2.35 28.47 1.98
C ALA A 140 1.37 28.22 3.14
N ASP A 141 1.31 27.01 3.66
CA ASP A 141 0.47 26.65 4.81
C ASP A 141 0.94 27.33 6.11
N ASP A 142 2.26 27.46 6.29
CA ASP A 142 2.84 28.24 7.39
C ASP A 142 2.46 29.71 7.30
N PHE A 143 2.56 30.33 6.12
CA PHE A 143 2.14 31.72 5.92
C PHE A 143 0.64 31.90 6.10
N LYS A 144 -0.17 30.94 5.65
CA LYS A 144 -1.62 30.96 5.86
C LYS A 144 -1.96 30.93 7.34
N THR A 145 -1.34 30.04 8.11
CA THR A 145 -1.56 29.94 9.56
C THR A 145 -1.13 31.22 10.27
N LYS A 146 0.02 31.80 9.90
CA LYS A 146 0.48 33.09 10.43
C LYS A 146 -0.51 34.21 10.12
N TYR A 147 -1.00 34.28 8.88
CA TYR A 147 -1.99 35.26 8.47
C TYR A 147 -3.31 35.12 9.25
N GLU A 148 -3.82 33.90 9.43
CA GLU A 148 -5.03 33.64 10.21
C GLU A 148 -4.85 34.06 11.68
N ASN A 149 -3.70 33.79 12.27
CA ASN A 149 -3.37 34.23 13.63
C ASN A 149 -3.28 35.76 13.73
N GLU A 150 -2.58 36.42 12.81
CA GLU A 150 -2.49 37.89 12.75
C GLU A 150 -3.86 38.55 12.54
N LEU A 151 -4.69 37.98 11.66
CA LEU A 151 -6.05 38.45 11.42
C LEU A 151 -6.90 38.32 12.69
N SER A 152 -6.82 37.20 13.40
CA SER A 152 -7.52 37.00 14.66
C SER A 152 -7.07 38.00 15.73
N MET A 153 -5.76 38.24 15.86
CA MET A 153 -5.24 39.25 16.79
C MET A 153 -5.69 40.65 16.42
N LYS A 154 -5.66 41.00 15.12
CA LYS A 154 -6.14 42.28 14.62
C LYS A 154 -7.62 42.48 14.96
N GLN A 155 -8.47 41.49 14.72
CA GLN A 155 -9.90 41.56 15.03
C GLN A 155 -10.16 41.75 16.53
N ALA A 156 -9.38 41.07 17.40
CA ALA A 156 -9.47 41.26 18.84
C ALA A 156 -9.12 42.71 19.24
N VAL A 157 -8.01 43.24 18.71
CA VAL A 157 -7.60 44.63 18.96
C VAL A 157 -8.61 45.64 18.41
N GLU A 158 -9.18 45.40 17.22
CA GLU A 158 -10.23 46.24 16.65
C GLU A 158 -11.50 46.24 17.52
N ALA A 159 -11.88 45.09 18.09
CA ALA A 159 -12.98 44.98 19.03
C ALA A 159 -12.69 45.75 20.33
N ASP A 160 -11.48 45.65 20.87
CA ASP A 160 -11.06 46.41 22.05
C ASP A 160 -11.07 47.92 21.79
N ILE A 161 -10.59 48.38 20.63
CA ILE A 161 -10.64 49.80 20.24
C ILE A 161 -12.09 50.28 20.13
N ALA A 162 -12.98 49.47 19.53
CA ALA A 162 -14.41 49.80 19.45
C ALA A 162 -15.05 49.89 20.85
N GLY A 163 -14.69 48.97 21.76
CA GLY A 163 -15.10 49.00 23.16
C GLY A 163 -14.62 50.23 23.90
N LEU A 164 -13.34 50.60 23.74
CA LEU A 164 -12.76 51.80 24.35
C LEU A 164 -13.41 53.08 23.83
N LYS A 165 -13.74 53.16 22.53
CA LYS A 165 -14.49 54.28 21.96
C LYS A 165 -15.88 54.41 22.60
N LYS A 166 -16.59 53.29 22.78
CA LYS A 166 -17.89 53.30 23.47
C LYS A 166 -17.78 53.80 24.91
N ILE A 167 -16.79 53.31 25.67
CA ILE A 167 -16.54 53.77 27.04
C ILE A 167 -16.20 55.26 27.06
N PHE A 168 -15.43 55.75 26.09
CA PHE A 168 -15.11 57.17 25.96
C PHE A 168 -16.36 58.00 25.70
N ASP A 169 -17.25 57.56 24.79
CA ASP A 169 -18.52 58.23 24.52
C ASP A 169 -19.42 58.24 25.76
N ASP A 170 -19.52 57.12 26.50
CA ASP A 170 -20.27 57.01 27.76
C ASP A 170 -19.72 57.98 28.82
N LEU A 171 -18.39 58.06 28.97
CA LEU A 171 -17.74 59.01 29.89
C LEU A 171 -17.97 60.47 29.48
N ASN A 172 -18.00 60.75 28.17
CA ASN A 172 -18.26 62.10 27.68
C ASN A 172 -19.72 62.51 27.95
N LEU A 173 -20.68 61.59 27.82
CA LEU A 173 -22.07 61.82 28.23
C LEU A 173 -22.19 62.11 29.73
N VAL A 174 -21.53 61.33 30.59
CA VAL A 174 -21.49 61.57 32.05
C VAL A 174 -20.86 62.91 32.37
N LYS A 175 -19.78 63.28 31.67
CA LYS A 175 -19.14 64.59 31.83
C LYS A 175 -20.10 65.72 31.45
N MET A 176 -20.80 65.64 30.32
CA MET A 176 -21.77 66.65 29.90
C MET A 176 -22.93 66.79 30.88
N ASP A 177 -23.42 65.68 31.46
CA ASP A 177 -24.45 65.70 32.50
C ASP A 177 -23.95 66.42 33.77
N LEU A 178 -22.75 66.10 34.24
CA LEU A 178 -22.12 66.78 35.38
C LEU A 178 -21.85 68.27 35.12
N GLU A 179 -21.41 68.64 33.92
CA GLU A 179 -21.23 70.04 33.52
C GLU A 179 -22.57 70.79 33.50
N SER A 180 -23.64 70.17 33.01
CA SER A 180 -24.99 70.74 33.05
C SER A 180 -25.49 70.93 34.48
N GLN A 181 -25.29 69.96 35.37
CA GLN A 181 -25.63 70.08 36.79
C GLN A 181 -24.82 71.19 37.46
N TYR A 182 -23.53 71.29 37.15
CA TYR A 182 -22.66 72.34 37.68
C TYR A 182 -23.12 73.75 37.27
N GLU A 183 -23.44 73.97 35.99
CA GLU A 183 -23.95 75.27 35.53
C GLU A 183 -25.33 75.58 36.15
N SER A 184 -26.22 74.58 36.27
CA SER A 184 -27.51 74.77 36.97
C SER A 184 -27.31 75.22 38.43
N LEU A 185 -26.42 74.56 39.18
CA LEU A 185 -26.10 74.95 40.57
C LEU A 185 -25.47 76.34 40.65
N LYS A 186 -24.66 76.72 39.66
CA LYS A 186 -24.02 78.03 39.58
C LYS A 186 -25.06 79.13 39.31
N ASP A 187 -26.01 78.89 38.41
CA ASP A 187 -27.13 79.78 38.15
C ASP A 187 -28.02 79.94 39.38
N GLU A 188 -28.34 78.84 40.08
CA GLU A 188 -29.05 78.88 41.37
C GLU A 188 -28.33 79.72 42.41
N LEU A 189 -27.00 79.59 42.52
CA LEU A 189 -26.18 80.38 43.45
C LEU A 189 -26.17 81.88 43.11
N ILE A 190 -26.14 82.23 41.82
CA ILE A 190 -26.25 83.61 41.36
C ILE A 190 -27.63 84.17 41.70
N MET A 191 -28.69 83.41 41.43
CA MET A 191 -30.07 83.78 41.77
C MET A 191 -30.24 83.98 43.28
N LEU A 192 -29.69 83.09 44.11
CA LEU A 192 -29.75 83.22 45.57
C LEU A 192 -29.01 84.47 46.06
N LYS A 193 -27.84 84.78 45.51
CA LYS A 193 -27.08 85.99 45.86
C LYS A 193 -27.82 87.26 45.48
N LYS A 194 -28.39 87.28 44.26
CA LYS A 194 -29.19 88.42 43.80
C LYS A 194 -30.42 88.61 44.67
N ASN A 195 -31.16 87.55 44.98
CA ASN A 195 -32.30 87.61 45.89
C ASN A 195 -31.89 88.11 47.28
N HIS A 196 -30.76 87.64 47.82
CA HIS A 196 -30.25 88.12 49.11
C HIS A 196 -29.86 89.61 49.06
N GLU A 197 -29.23 90.07 47.98
CA GLU A 197 -28.88 91.47 47.79
C GLU A 197 -30.15 92.34 47.69
N GLU A 198 -31.14 91.90 46.93
CA GLU A 198 -32.45 92.55 46.83
C GLU A 198 -33.14 92.59 48.21
N GLU A 199 -33.21 91.48 48.95
CA GLU A 199 -33.76 91.42 50.30
C GLU A 199 -33.01 92.32 51.27
N MET A 200 -31.67 92.36 51.23
CA MET A 200 -30.85 93.23 52.08
C MET A 200 -31.02 94.71 51.70
N SER A 201 -31.19 95.01 50.40
CA SER A 201 -31.50 96.36 49.92
C SER A 201 -32.89 96.79 50.39
N MET A 202 -33.88 95.89 50.34
CA MET A 202 -35.22 96.09 50.85
C MET A 202 -35.19 96.30 52.36
N HIS A 203 -34.51 95.44 53.13
CA HIS A 203 -34.35 95.60 54.58
C HIS A 203 -33.57 96.87 54.96
N ARG A 204 -32.60 97.30 54.14
CA ARG A 204 -31.86 98.55 54.33
C ARG A 204 -32.75 99.76 54.03
N ASN A 205 -33.60 99.68 53.01
CA ASN A 205 -34.63 100.69 52.71
C ASN A 205 -35.73 100.70 53.79
N SER A 206 -36.07 99.55 54.36
CA SER A 206 -36.99 99.42 55.51
C SER A 206 -36.36 99.92 56.81
N LYS A 207 -35.03 99.94 56.95
CA LYS A 207 -34.32 100.53 58.10
C LYS A 207 -34.02 102.03 57.93
N ALA A 208 -34.30 102.62 56.77
CA ALA A 208 -34.22 104.06 56.52
C ALA A 208 -35.60 104.76 56.50
N GLY A 209 -36.66 104.04 56.87
CA GLY A 209 -38.03 104.55 56.93
C GLY A 209 -38.65 104.27 58.29
N GLY A 210 -38.32 105.09 59.29
CA GLY A 210 -39.31 105.41 60.32
C GLY A 210 -40.41 106.23 59.67
N ILE A 211 -41.31 105.58 58.94
CA ILE A 211 -42.48 106.21 58.34
C ILE A 211 -43.65 105.91 59.27
N SER A 212 -43.98 106.94 60.05
CA SER A 212 -45.35 107.17 60.49
C SER A 212 -46.23 107.20 59.25
N VAL A 213 -47.03 106.15 59.05
CA VAL A 213 -48.11 106.15 58.07
C VAL A 213 -49.33 106.75 58.79
N GLU A 214 -49.48 108.08 58.67
CA GLU A 214 -50.81 108.67 58.79
C GLU A 214 -51.65 108.13 57.63
N CYS A 215 -52.65 107.33 57.99
CA CYS A 215 -53.67 106.79 57.12
C CYS A 215 -54.60 107.93 56.67
N ASP A 216 -54.24 108.62 55.58
CA ASP A 216 -55.19 109.45 54.84
C ASP A 216 -56.03 108.52 53.97
N ALA A 217 -57.31 108.39 54.33
CA ALA A 217 -58.24 107.44 53.74
C ALA A 217 -58.63 107.89 52.31
N PRO A 218 -58.25 107.15 51.26
CA PRO A 218 -58.92 107.27 49.98
C PRO A 218 -60.36 106.77 50.16
N PRO A 219 -61.32 107.28 49.37
CA PRO A 219 -62.74 107.01 49.56
C PRO A 219 -62.99 105.50 49.62
N SER A 220 -63.75 105.09 50.66
CA SER A 220 -64.09 103.70 51.03
C SER A 220 -64.01 102.72 49.85
N ILE A 221 -62.89 102.01 49.77
CA ILE A 221 -62.77 100.86 48.87
C ILE A 221 -63.69 99.80 49.44
N ASP A 222 -64.60 99.32 48.59
CA ASP A 222 -65.55 98.27 48.90
C ASP A 222 -64.80 97.03 49.40
N LEU A 223 -64.82 96.82 50.72
CA LEU A 223 -64.09 95.74 51.39
C LEU A 223 -64.48 94.37 50.84
N ASN A 224 -65.72 94.25 50.36
CA ASN A 224 -66.18 93.04 49.67
C ASN A 224 -65.38 92.79 48.39
N LYS A 225 -64.99 93.83 47.65
CA LYS A 225 -64.24 93.71 46.41
C LYS A 225 -62.80 93.24 46.65
N VAL A 226 -62.14 93.73 47.70
CA VAL A 226 -60.79 93.27 48.09
C VAL A 226 -60.82 91.85 48.65
N MET A 227 -61.82 91.52 49.47
CA MET A 227 -62.01 90.16 49.97
C MET A 227 -62.33 89.18 48.83
N GLU A 228 -63.08 89.61 47.82
CA GLU A 228 -63.33 88.84 46.61
C GLU A 228 -62.07 88.66 45.76
N GLU A 229 -61.24 89.70 45.58
CA GLU A 229 -59.95 89.60 44.89
C GLU A 229 -58.96 88.65 45.60
N ILE A 230 -58.91 88.69 46.95
CA ILE A 230 -58.10 87.75 47.74
C ILE A 230 -58.62 86.32 47.58
N ARG A 231 -59.95 86.14 47.60
CA ARG A 231 -60.58 84.83 47.38
C ARG A 231 -60.29 84.29 45.99
N GLU A 232 -60.45 85.11 44.96
CA GLU A 232 -60.14 84.78 43.57
C GLU A 232 -58.67 84.42 43.39
N HIS A 233 -57.75 85.14 44.06
CA HIS A 233 -56.33 84.81 44.05
C HIS A 233 -56.04 83.44 44.70
N TYR A 234 -56.59 83.16 45.88
CA TYR A 234 -56.39 81.86 46.53
C TYR A 234 -57.07 80.71 45.78
N GLU A 235 -58.28 80.92 45.24
CA GLU A 235 -58.95 79.95 44.38
C GLU A 235 -58.13 79.69 43.11
N GLY A 236 -57.54 80.72 42.52
CA GLY A 236 -56.62 80.62 41.39
C GLY A 236 -55.36 79.81 41.72
N VAL A 237 -54.73 80.05 42.87
CA VAL A 237 -53.54 79.31 43.33
C VAL A 237 -53.89 77.85 43.63
N ILE A 238 -55.02 77.58 44.29
CA ILE A 238 -55.48 76.21 44.56
C ILE A 238 -55.79 75.47 43.26
N ALA A 239 -56.47 76.11 42.30
CA ALA A 239 -56.76 75.53 40.99
C ALA A 239 -55.48 75.28 40.19
N LYS A 240 -54.51 76.19 40.25
CA LYS A 240 -53.19 76.04 39.62
C LYS A 240 -52.41 74.87 40.24
N ASN A 241 -52.28 74.82 41.56
CA ASN A 241 -51.61 73.73 42.27
C ASN A 241 -52.28 72.38 42.00
N ARG A 242 -53.61 72.31 41.96
CA ARG A 242 -54.35 71.08 41.63
C ARG A 242 -54.02 70.61 40.22
N ARG A 243 -54.01 71.52 39.24
CA ARG A 243 -53.67 71.20 37.85
C ARG A 243 -52.22 70.75 37.70
N GLU A 244 -51.29 71.43 38.37
CA GLU A 244 -49.86 71.08 38.34
C GLU A 244 -49.60 69.72 38.99
N LEU A 245 -50.27 69.43 40.11
CA LEU A 245 -50.19 68.13 40.77
C LEU A 245 -50.76 67.01 39.89
N GLU A 246 -51.89 67.25 39.23
CA GLU A 246 -52.49 66.28 38.31
C GLU A 246 -51.60 66.04 37.08
N GLN A 247 -51.02 67.10 36.50
CA GLN A 247 -50.04 66.97 35.41
C GLN A 247 -48.77 66.22 35.86
N TRP A 248 -48.29 66.49 37.07
CA TRP A 248 -47.12 65.80 37.63
C TRP A 248 -47.40 64.30 37.84
N TYR A 249 -48.56 63.95 38.39
CA TYR A 249 -48.97 62.55 38.54
C TYR A 249 -49.16 61.86 37.19
N GLN A 250 -49.81 62.51 36.22
CA GLN A 250 -49.97 61.96 34.87
C GLN A 250 -48.60 61.75 34.19
N SER A 251 -47.68 62.70 34.32
CA SER A 251 -46.30 62.57 33.84
C SER A 251 -45.59 61.38 34.51
N LYS A 252 -45.76 61.16 35.82
CA LYS A 252 -45.17 59.99 36.47
C LYS A 252 -45.81 58.67 36.07
N ILE A 253 -47.13 58.61 35.93
CA ILE A 253 -47.84 57.41 35.47
C ILE A 253 -47.37 57.03 34.07
N THR A 254 -47.33 57.99 33.14
CA THR A 254 -46.87 57.74 31.76
C THR A 254 -45.41 57.28 31.68
N VAL A 255 -44.52 57.84 32.51
CA VAL A 255 -43.13 57.36 32.58
C VAL A 255 -43.05 55.92 33.11
N VAL A 256 -43.81 55.59 34.17
CA VAL A 256 -43.83 54.23 34.73
C VAL A 256 -44.43 53.24 33.74
N GLU A 257 -45.51 53.61 33.06
CA GLU A 257 -46.15 52.79 32.03
C GLU A 257 -45.19 52.50 30.88
N LYS A 258 -44.50 53.52 30.37
CA LYS A 258 -43.48 53.35 29.34
C LYS A 258 -42.34 52.44 29.79
N VAL A 259 -41.83 52.61 31.02
CA VAL A 259 -40.78 51.73 31.57
C VAL A 259 -41.30 50.30 31.74
N ALA A 260 -42.57 50.11 32.11
CA ALA A 260 -43.17 48.78 32.21
C ALA A 260 -43.31 48.11 30.83
N GLU A 261 -43.69 48.86 29.79
CA GLU A 261 -43.73 48.39 28.40
C GLU A 261 -42.34 48.04 27.87
N ASP A 262 -41.35 48.91 28.09
CA ASP A 262 -39.95 48.70 27.71
C ASP A 262 -39.37 47.45 28.40
N ASN A 263 -39.63 47.29 29.70
CA ASN A 263 -39.21 46.11 30.46
C ASN A 263 -39.92 44.83 29.96
N SER A 264 -41.23 44.90 29.67
CA SER A 264 -42.00 43.77 29.16
C SER A 264 -41.51 43.33 27.77
N SER A 265 -41.25 44.29 26.87
CA SER A 265 -40.72 44.01 25.54
C SER A 265 -39.30 43.44 25.58
N SER A 266 -38.43 44.00 26.42
CA SER A 266 -37.07 43.50 26.66
C SER A 266 -37.08 42.07 27.23
N LEU A 267 -37.95 41.78 28.20
CA LEU A 267 -38.13 40.44 28.75
C LEU A 267 -38.66 39.46 27.70
N GLY A 268 -39.57 39.89 26.83
CA GLY A 268 -40.05 39.13 25.68
C GLY A 268 -38.92 38.77 24.70
N ALA A 269 -38.07 39.75 24.36
CA ALA A 269 -36.92 39.53 23.48
C ALA A 269 -35.92 38.54 24.08
N SER A 270 -35.55 38.71 25.36
CA SER A 270 -34.66 37.78 26.06
C SER A 270 -35.24 36.35 26.12
N ARG A 271 -36.56 36.22 26.33
CA ARG A 271 -37.22 34.91 26.34
C ARG A 271 -37.17 34.22 24.97
N LEU A 272 -37.30 34.98 23.88
CA LEU A 272 -37.17 34.45 22.52
C LEU A 272 -35.73 34.01 22.24
N GLU A 273 -34.74 34.82 22.62
CA GLU A 273 -33.32 34.49 22.49
C GLU A 273 -32.97 33.20 23.25
N ILE A 274 -33.43 33.06 24.51
CA ILE A 274 -33.27 31.83 25.29
C ILE A 274 -33.89 30.62 24.58
N LYS A 275 -35.05 30.79 23.95
CA LYS A 275 -35.73 29.70 23.22
C LYS A 275 -34.93 29.31 21.97
N GLU A 276 -34.41 30.29 21.24
CA GLU A 276 -33.58 30.06 20.06
C GLU A 276 -32.26 29.37 20.43
N LEU A 277 -31.55 29.85 21.46
CA LEU A 277 -30.34 29.23 21.99
C LEU A 277 -30.58 27.79 22.48
N LYS A 278 -31.72 27.51 23.11
CA LYS A 278 -32.09 26.13 23.50
C LYS A 278 -32.32 25.25 22.27
N SER A 279 -32.97 25.76 21.23
CA SER A 279 -33.19 25.03 19.98
C SER A 279 -31.88 24.73 19.26
N THR A 280 -30.97 25.71 19.16
CA THR A 280 -29.65 25.51 18.55
C THR A 280 -28.80 24.53 19.35
N LEU A 281 -28.82 24.59 20.68
CA LEU A 281 -28.15 23.62 21.55
C LEU A 281 -28.67 22.20 21.31
N GLN A 282 -29.99 22.02 21.27
CA GLN A 282 -30.59 20.71 20.99
C GLN A 282 -30.18 20.18 19.61
N ARG A 283 -30.21 21.02 18.57
CA ARG A 283 -29.74 20.67 17.22
C ARG A 283 -28.27 20.23 17.24
N LEU A 284 -27.39 21.03 17.83
CA LEU A 284 -25.96 20.71 17.93
C LEU A 284 -25.71 19.42 18.72
N LYS A 285 -26.50 19.13 19.76
CA LYS A 285 -26.41 17.88 20.52
C LYS A 285 -26.77 16.66 19.67
N ILE A 286 -27.80 16.78 18.82
CA ILE A 286 -28.20 15.72 17.89
C ILE A 286 -27.14 15.53 16.80
N GLU A 287 -26.60 16.62 16.25
CA GLU A 287 -25.50 16.57 15.29
C GLU A 287 -24.26 15.88 15.89
N LEU A 288 -23.90 16.22 17.13
CA LEU A 288 -22.80 15.57 17.86
C LEU A 288 -23.04 14.07 18.05
N GLN A 289 -24.25 13.67 18.44
CA GLN A 289 -24.62 12.26 18.60
C GLN A 289 -24.59 11.50 17.26
N SER A 290 -25.06 12.15 16.18
CA SER A 290 -25.01 11.60 14.83
C SER A 290 -23.57 11.40 14.36
N HIS A 291 -22.71 12.41 14.51
CA HIS A 291 -21.28 12.30 14.18
C HIS A 291 -20.56 11.26 15.02
N SER A 292 -20.88 11.13 16.31
CA SER A 292 -20.34 10.09 17.17
C SER A 292 -20.73 8.69 16.66
N SER A 293 -22.00 8.51 16.30
CA SER A 293 -22.50 7.24 15.73
C SER A 293 -21.82 6.91 14.40
N MET A 294 -21.65 7.91 13.52
CA MET A 294 -20.94 7.77 12.26
C MET A 294 -19.48 7.37 12.49
N LYS A 295 -18.78 8.03 13.42
CA LYS A 295 -17.40 7.68 13.80
C LYS A 295 -17.30 6.23 14.25
N TYR A 296 -18.16 5.78 15.16
CA TYR A 296 -18.16 4.37 15.62
C TYR A 296 -18.37 3.39 14.46
N SER A 297 -19.26 3.70 13.52
CA SER A 297 -19.48 2.85 12.35
C SER A 297 -18.26 2.77 11.43
N LEU A 298 -17.55 3.89 11.22
CA LEU A 298 -16.34 3.94 10.40
C LEU A 298 -15.17 3.22 11.09
N GLU A 299 -15.00 3.40 12.40
CA GLU A 299 -13.99 2.66 13.16
C GLU A 299 -14.25 1.15 13.14
N ALA A 300 -15.53 0.73 13.18
CA ALA A 300 -15.90 -0.67 13.06
C ALA A 300 -15.55 -1.25 11.68
N THR A 301 -15.84 -0.53 10.58
CA THR A 301 -15.49 -1.01 9.23
C THR A 301 -13.98 -1.05 8.98
N VAL A 302 -13.23 -0.07 9.51
CA VAL A 302 -11.76 -0.10 9.48
C VAL A 302 -11.23 -1.31 10.26
N ARG A 303 -11.79 -1.61 11.44
CA ARG A 303 -11.38 -2.79 12.21
C ARG A 303 -11.67 -4.09 11.45
N GLU A 304 -12.87 -4.26 10.92
CA GLU A 304 -13.27 -5.44 10.17
C GLU A 304 -12.41 -5.66 8.92
N THR A 305 -12.14 -4.58 8.17
CA THR A 305 -11.27 -4.66 6.98
C THR A 305 -9.84 -5.03 7.35
N ASN A 306 -9.28 -4.44 8.41
CA ASN A 306 -7.95 -4.80 8.90
C ASN A 306 -7.88 -6.27 9.35
N GLU A 307 -8.87 -6.75 10.11
CA GLU A 307 -8.96 -8.15 10.54
C GLU A 307 -9.03 -9.10 9.34
N ARG A 308 -9.85 -8.76 8.33
CA ARG A 308 -9.95 -9.53 7.09
C ARG A 308 -8.61 -9.60 6.34
N TYR A 309 -7.93 -8.47 6.17
CA TYR A 309 -6.62 -8.45 5.49
C TYR A 309 -5.54 -9.16 6.30
N ALA A 310 -5.55 -9.04 7.62
CA ALA A 310 -4.64 -9.79 8.50
C ALA A 310 -4.84 -11.30 8.36
N ALA A 311 -6.09 -11.77 8.30
CA ALA A 311 -6.40 -13.18 8.06
C ALA A 311 -5.92 -13.67 6.68
N GLN A 312 -6.12 -12.86 5.63
CA GLN A 312 -5.62 -13.19 4.28
C GLN A 312 -4.09 -13.27 4.25
N LEU A 313 -3.40 -12.32 4.87
CA LEU A 313 -1.95 -12.31 4.97
C LEU A 313 -1.44 -13.52 5.75
N ALA A 314 -2.09 -13.88 6.85
CA ALA A 314 -1.77 -15.09 7.61
C ALA A 314 -1.95 -16.36 6.76
N GLY A 315 -3.01 -16.43 5.95
CA GLY A 315 -3.23 -17.52 4.99
C GLY A 315 -2.11 -17.63 3.95
N HIS A 316 -1.73 -16.51 3.33
CA HIS A 316 -0.60 -16.49 2.38
C HIS A 316 0.72 -16.88 3.05
N GLN A 317 0.99 -16.39 4.27
CA GLN A 317 2.18 -16.74 5.03
C GLN A 317 2.23 -18.25 5.34
N ALA A 318 1.09 -18.87 5.66
CA ALA A 318 1.01 -20.32 5.89
C ALA A 318 1.36 -21.12 4.62
N VAL A 319 0.87 -20.67 3.45
CA VAL A 319 1.20 -21.29 2.16
C VAL A 319 2.70 -21.16 1.86
N ILE A 320 3.26 -19.96 2.01
CA ILE A 320 4.70 -19.71 1.81
C ILE A 320 5.54 -20.62 2.70
N LYS A 321 5.22 -20.69 4.01
CA LYS A 321 5.90 -21.60 4.95
C LYS A 321 5.79 -23.07 4.53
N GLY A 322 4.64 -23.48 3.98
CA GLY A 322 4.46 -24.82 3.43
C GLY A 322 5.38 -25.11 2.24
N TRP A 323 5.55 -24.16 1.32
CA TRP A 323 6.48 -24.28 0.19
C TRP A 323 7.94 -24.25 0.64
N GLU A 324 8.30 -23.37 1.57
CA GLU A 324 9.64 -23.32 2.17
C GLU A 324 10.01 -24.64 2.82
N ALA A 325 9.09 -25.25 3.57
CA ALA A 325 9.29 -26.57 4.17
C ALA A 325 9.48 -27.68 3.12
N GLN A 326 8.72 -27.65 2.02
CA GLN A 326 8.90 -28.61 0.91
C GLN A 326 10.25 -28.45 0.22
N ILE A 327 10.67 -27.20 -0.04
CA ILE A 327 11.99 -26.91 -0.61
C ILE A 327 13.08 -27.45 0.32
N LEU A 328 13.01 -27.15 1.62
CA LEU A 328 13.96 -27.64 2.61
C LEU A 328 14.03 -29.18 2.65
N ASN A 329 12.88 -29.85 2.55
CA ASN A 329 12.83 -31.31 2.51
C ASN A 329 13.51 -31.87 1.26
N ILE A 330 13.23 -31.31 0.08
CA ILE A 330 13.86 -31.73 -1.17
C ILE A 330 15.36 -31.46 -1.14
N THR A 331 15.80 -30.30 -0.64
CA THR A 331 17.23 -30.00 -0.51
C THR A 331 17.93 -30.99 0.41
N ASN A 332 17.30 -31.35 1.54
CA ASN A 332 17.84 -32.36 2.46
C ASN A 332 17.91 -33.75 1.80
N SER A 333 16.91 -34.12 1.01
CA SER A 333 16.92 -35.39 0.26
C SER A 333 18.02 -35.40 -0.81
N ILE A 334 18.22 -34.30 -1.52
CA ILE A 334 19.29 -34.15 -2.51
C ILE A 334 20.67 -34.26 -1.85
N THR A 335 20.89 -33.57 -0.73
CA THR A 335 22.17 -33.65 -0.01
C THR A 335 22.43 -35.06 0.53
N GLU A 336 21.39 -35.75 1.04
CA GLU A 336 21.50 -37.15 1.44
C GLU A 336 21.87 -38.06 0.26
N MET A 337 21.22 -37.89 -0.90
CA MET A 337 21.56 -38.63 -2.12
C MET A 337 22.99 -38.35 -2.57
N GLN A 338 23.41 -37.08 -2.56
CA GLN A 338 24.78 -36.69 -2.91
C GLN A 338 25.81 -37.39 -2.02
N LEU A 339 25.56 -37.48 -0.70
CA LEU A 339 26.42 -38.21 0.22
C LEU A 339 26.47 -39.71 -0.13
N LYS A 340 25.32 -40.35 -0.38
CA LYS A 340 25.27 -41.78 -0.78
C LYS A 340 26.03 -42.02 -2.08
N TYR A 341 25.83 -41.19 -3.10
CA TYR A 341 26.56 -41.30 -4.36
C TYR A 341 28.07 -41.06 -4.18
N GLY A 342 28.46 -40.12 -3.32
CA GLY A 342 29.86 -39.90 -2.96
C GLY A 342 30.51 -41.14 -2.34
N THR A 343 29.84 -41.78 -1.37
CA THR A 343 30.34 -43.01 -0.75
C THR A 343 30.43 -44.18 -1.73
N LEU A 344 29.45 -44.33 -2.63
CA LEU A 344 29.46 -45.38 -3.64
C LEU A 344 30.57 -45.16 -4.67
N LEU A 345 30.79 -43.91 -5.07
CA LEU A 345 31.88 -43.54 -5.96
C LEU A 345 33.24 -43.86 -5.33
N ASP A 346 33.45 -43.53 -4.06
CA ASP A 346 34.68 -43.85 -3.32
C ASP A 346 34.91 -45.37 -3.19
N LEU A 347 33.84 -46.14 -2.93
CA LEU A 347 33.94 -47.61 -2.93
C LEU A 347 34.27 -48.14 -4.33
N LYS A 348 33.64 -47.60 -5.39
CA LYS A 348 33.90 -48.00 -6.77
C LYS A 348 35.35 -47.74 -7.15
N THR A 349 35.87 -46.53 -6.89
CA THR A 349 37.26 -46.18 -7.21
C THR A 349 38.25 -47.08 -6.47
N ARG A 350 37.95 -47.42 -5.20
CA ARG A 350 38.75 -48.40 -4.43
C ARG A 350 38.72 -49.80 -5.04
N LEU A 351 37.54 -50.32 -5.38
CA LEU A 351 37.41 -51.64 -6.02
C LEU A 351 38.08 -51.68 -7.40
N GLU A 352 38.00 -50.60 -8.17
CA GLU A 352 38.70 -50.48 -9.45
C GLU A 352 40.23 -50.55 -9.25
N ALA A 353 40.77 -49.90 -8.22
CA ALA A 353 42.19 -50.01 -7.86
C ALA A 353 42.58 -51.44 -7.44
N GLU A 354 41.74 -52.12 -6.65
CA GLU A 354 41.95 -53.52 -6.27
C GLU A 354 41.93 -54.45 -7.49
N ILE A 355 41.02 -54.27 -8.45
CA ILE A 355 40.97 -55.03 -9.71
C ILE A 355 42.24 -54.81 -10.54
N VAL A 356 42.73 -53.57 -10.62
CA VAL A 356 43.99 -53.27 -11.33
C VAL A 356 45.16 -54.00 -10.68
N GLU A 357 45.25 -54.01 -9.35
CA GLU A 357 46.26 -54.78 -8.64
C GLU A 357 46.11 -56.29 -8.83
N TYR A 358 44.88 -56.82 -8.77
CA TYR A 358 44.63 -58.23 -9.05
C TYR A 358 45.07 -58.61 -10.47
N ARG A 359 44.76 -57.79 -11.48
CA ARG A 359 45.24 -57.99 -12.87
C ARG A 359 46.76 -58.00 -12.95
N ARG A 360 47.44 -57.07 -12.27
CA ARG A 360 48.91 -57.01 -12.22
C ARG A 360 49.53 -58.27 -11.59
N LEU A 361 48.96 -58.77 -10.50
CA LEU A 361 49.41 -60.00 -9.84
C LEU A 361 49.21 -61.23 -10.73
N LEU A 362 48.05 -61.34 -11.40
CA LEU A 362 47.74 -62.39 -12.36
C LEU A 362 48.69 -62.37 -13.56
N GLU A 363 48.94 -61.22 -14.17
CA GLU A 363 49.91 -61.05 -15.25
C GLU A 363 51.34 -61.44 -14.82
N GLY A 364 51.76 -61.05 -13.62
CA GLY A 364 53.06 -61.45 -13.05
C GLY A 364 53.18 -62.96 -12.79
N GLU A 365 52.08 -63.64 -12.47
CA GLU A 365 52.08 -65.11 -12.31
C GLU A 365 52.04 -65.83 -13.67
N ILE A 366 51.31 -65.32 -14.66
CA ILE A 366 51.31 -65.82 -16.03
C ILE A 366 52.71 -65.67 -16.65
N ALA A 367 53.38 -64.54 -16.44
CA ALA A 367 54.76 -64.30 -16.88
C ALA A 367 55.74 -65.30 -16.23
N ARG A 368 55.58 -65.60 -14.92
CA ARG A 368 56.38 -66.61 -14.23
C ARG A 368 56.12 -68.03 -14.77
N LYS A 369 54.87 -68.41 -15.01
CA LYS A 369 54.51 -69.72 -15.59
C LYS A 369 55.00 -69.86 -17.03
N THR A 370 54.81 -68.85 -17.88
CA THR A 370 55.33 -68.85 -19.27
C THR A 370 56.85 -68.90 -19.31
N SER A 371 57.56 -68.22 -18.40
CA SER A 371 59.02 -68.35 -18.28
C SER A 371 59.45 -69.77 -17.88
N TYR A 372 58.71 -70.43 -16.98
CA TYR A 372 58.99 -71.82 -16.56
C TYR A 372 58.79 -72.84 -17.70
N TYR A 373 57.70 -72.73 -18.47
CA TYR A 373 57.47 -73.61 -19.63
C TYR A 373 58.39 -73.31 -20.83
N LYS A 374 58.92 -72.08 -20.93
CA LYS A 374 59.90 -71.69 -21.96
C LYS A 374 61.33 -72.13 -21.61
N SER A 375 61.62 -72.41 -20.33
CA SER A 375 62.93 -72.92 -19.89
C SER A 375 63.10 -74.44 -20.05
N ILE A 376 62.02 -75.19 -20.30
CA ILE A 376 62.04 -76.67 -20.43
C ILE A 376 61.86 -77.13 -21.89
N CYS A 377 61.56 -76.21 -22.83
CA CYS A 377 61.32 -76.55 -24.23
C CYS A 377 62.42 -76.01 -25.15
N PHE A 378 63.10 -76.91 -25.87
CA PHE A 378 64.06 -76.66 -26.97
C PHE A 378 63.50 -75.67 -28.02
N PRO A 379 64.36 -75.01 -28.83
CA PRO A 379 63.90 -73.95 -29.74
C PRO A 379 62.91 -74.52 -30.75
N PHE A 380 61.66 -74.08 -30.66
CA PHE A 380 60.66 -74.33 -31.69
C PHE A 380 61.05 -73.50 -32.92
N LEU A 381 61.36 -74.19 -34.02
CA LEU A 381 61.60 -73.58 -35.32
C LEU A 381 60.29 -72.94 -35.79
N VAL A 382 60.21 -71.61 -35.76
CA VAL A 382 59.04 -70.88 -36.28
C VAL A 382 59.17 -70.79 -37.80
N VAL A 383 58.40 -71.60 -38.52
CA VAL A 383 58.21 -71.46 -39.97
C VAL A 383 57.10 -70.43 -40.20
N THR A 384 57.47 -69.21 -40.58
CA THR A 384 56.51 -68.20 -41.04
C THR A 384 56.12 -68.49 -42.48
N LYS A 385 54.85 -68.86 -42.71
CA LYS A 385 54.25 -68.92 -44.04
C LYS A 385 53.54 -67.60 -44.32
N THR A 386 54.03 -66.84 -45.28
CA THR A 386 53.36 -65.62 -45.72
C THR A 386 52.38 -66.01 -46.83
N ILE A 387 51.09 -65.82 -46.55
CA ILE A 387 50.02 -66.09 -47.52
C ILE A 387 49.55 -64.74 -48.04
N THR A 388 49.94 -64.41 -49.27
CA THR A 388 49.44 -63.26 -50.00
C THR A 388 48.17 -63.67 -50.73
N VAL A 389 47.07 -62.99 -50.39
CA VAL A 389 45.77 -63.18 -51.04
C VAL A 389 45.47 -61.89 -51.79
N GLU A 390 45.49 -61.96 -53.12
CA GLU A 390 45.04 -60.85 -53.97
C GLU A 390 43.59 -61.10 -54.37
N GLU A 391 42.73 -60.15 -54.02
CA GLU A 391 41.30 -60.19 -54.32
C GLU A 391 40.95 -59.00 -55.22
N ILE A 392 40.43 -59.29 -56.41
CA ILE A 392 40.01 -58.25 -57.36
C ILE A 392 38.51 -58.04 -57.20
N TYR A 393 38.14 -56.80 -56.86
CA TYR A 393 36.77 -56.36 -56.68
C TYR A 393 36.34 -55.43 -57.81
N VAL A 394 35.21 -55.75 -58.46
CA VAL A 394 34.55 -54.86 -59.43
C VAL A 394 33.11 -54.64 -58.94
N ASN A 395 32.73 -53.37 -58.73
CA ASN A 395 31.41 -52.96 -58.24
C ASN A 395 30.95 -53.67 -56.96
N GLY A 396 31.88 -53.89 -56.02
CA GLY A 396 31.60 -54.46 -54.70
C GLY A 396 31.27 -55.95 -54.66
N LYS A 397 31.41 -56.69 -55.78
CA LYS A 397 31.38 -58.16 -55.80
C LYS A 397 32.77 -58.70 -56.12
N LYS A 398 33.19 -59.74 -55.39
CA LYS A 398 34.44 -60.48 -55.61
C LYS A 398 34.32 -61.32 -56.88
N VAL A 399 35.16 -61.06 -57.88
CA VAL A 399 35.09 -61.71 -59.21
C VAL A 399 36.16 -62.77 -59.37
N ASP A 400 37.33 -62.60 -58.74
CA ASP A 400 38.42 -63.59 -58.80
C ASP A 400 39.26 -63.60 -57.50
N SER A 401 39.90 -64.72 -57.21
CA SER A 401 40.75 -64.92 -56.02
C SER A 401 41.93 -65.82 -56.36
N SER A 402 43.13 -65.24 -56.37
CA SER A 402 44.38 -66.00 -56.50
C SER A 402 45.10 -66.06 -55.15
N LYS A 403 45.68 -67.23 -54.83
CA LYS A 403 46.40 -67.48 -53.59
C LYS A 403 47.76 -68.09 -53.92
N SER A 404 48.83 -67.39 -53.59
CA SER A 404 50.19 -67.92 -53.60
C SER A 404 50.70 -68.13 -52.17
N VAL A 405 51.57 -69.11 -51.99
CA VAL A 405 52.17 -69.46 -50.70
C VAL A 405 53.68 -69.53 -50.89
N ASP A 406 54.39 -68.55 -50.33
CA ASP A 406 55.85 -68.59 -50.24
C ASP A 406 56.27 -69.06 -48.85
N VAL A 407 57.29 -69.93 -48.83
CA VAL A 407 57.84 -70.53 -47.62
C VAL A 407 59.28 -70.05 -47.49
N ASP A 408 59.50 -69.01 -46.69
CA ASP A 408 60.85 -68.58 -46.33
C ASP A 408 61.33 -69.39 -45.12
N VAL A 409 62.37 -70.19 -45.33
CA VAL A 409 63.09 -70.90 -44.26
C VAL A 409 64.27 -70.04 -43.84
N ASN A 410 64.02 -69.06 -42.96
CA ASN A 410 65.11 -68.30 -42.36
C ASN A 410 65.80 -69.16 -41.30
N GLN A 411 67.06 -69.56 -41.57
CA GLN A 411 67.96 -70.10 -40.56
C GLN A 411 68.33 -68.99 -39.57
N ILE A 412 67.84 -69.13 -38.34
CA ILE A 412 68.23 -68.27 -37.22
C ILE A 412 69.66 -68.65 -36.82
N LYS A 413 70.55 -67.66 -36.69
CA LYS A 413 71.79 -67.77 -35.92
C LYS A 413 71.60 -67.13 -34.56
#